data_AF-A0A1G6VHK9-F1
#
_entry.id   AF-A0A1G6VHK9-F1
#
_cell.length_a   1.000
_cell.length_b   1.000
_cell.length_c   1.000
_cell.angle_alpha   90.00
_cell.angle_beta   90.00
_cell.angle_gamma   90.00
#
_symmetry.space_group_name_H-M   'P 1'
#
loop_
_entity.id
_entity.type
_entity.pdbx_description
1 polymer ?
#
loop_
_entity_poly.entity_id
_entity_poly.type
_entity_poly.pdbx_seq_one_letter_code
_entity_poly.pdbx_strand_id
1 'polypeptide(L)' 'MLEYQLVANLKLDFDDELIAVDDHDRQQRLMAVHDGDEWTIFEGTIDGPHALSKRGRVETANQVLVTALQWVAENDE' A
#
# COMPACT_ATOMS: atom_id res chain seq x y z
N MET A 1 24.53 -3.15 -18.54
CA MET A 1 23.34 -3.90 -18.10
C MET A 1 22.61 -2.96 -17.17
N LEU A 2 21.37 -2.57 -17.48
CA LEU A 2 20.52 -1.89 -16.50
C LEU A 2 19.99 -2.99 -15.58
N GLU A 3 20.44 -3.01 -14.34
CA GLU A 3 19.78 -3.79 -13.29
C GLU A 3 18.46 -3.09 -13.00
N TYR A 4 17.34 -3.75 -13.29
CA TYR A 4 16.03 -3.28 -12.85
C TYR A 4 15.89 -3.68 -11.38
N GLN A 5 16.01 -2.71 -10.48
CA GLN A 5 15.66 -2.91 -9.07
C GLN A 5 14.14 -2.81 -8.93
N LEU A 6 13.51 -3.84 -8.38
CA LEU A 6 12.09 -3.84 -8.08
C LEU A 6 11.87 -3.06 -6.78
N VAL A 7 11.50 -1.79 -6.91
CA VAL A 7 11.30 -0.88 -5.77
C VAL A 7 9.99 -1.21 -5.03
N ALA A 8 8.89 -1.33 -5.77
CA ALA A 8 7.58 -1.63 -5.20
C ALA A 8 6.71 -2.53 -6.09
N ASN A 9 5.84 -3.32 -5.47
CA ASN A 9 4.84 -4.16 -6.12
C ASN A 9 3.43 -3.72 -5.75
N LEU A 10 2.59 -3.41 -6.74
CA LEU A 10 1.17 -3.08 -6.57
C LEU A 10 0.29 -4.30 -6.90
N LYS A 11 -0.52 -4.73 -5.94
CA LYS A 11 -1.60 -5.71 -6.13
C LYS A 11 -2.95 -4.99 -6.06
N LEU A 12 -3.78 -5.21 -7.07
CA LEU A 12 -5.17 -4.78 -7.12
C LEU A 12 -6.07 -6.01 -7.16
N ASP A 13 -6.93 -6.14 -6.17
CA ASP A 13 -7.86 -7.26 -6.03
C ASP A 13 -9.25 -6.70 -5.74
N PHE A 14 -10.01 -6.41 -6.79
CA PHE A 14 -11.31 -5.74 -6.66
C PHE A 14 -12.43 -6.69 -6.25
N ASP A 15 -12.23 -8.01 -6.40
CA ASP A 15 -13.20 -9.01 -5.93
C ASP A 15 -13.17 -9.10 -4.40
N ASP A 16 -11.98 -9.05 -3.81
CA ASP A 16 -11.77 -9.00 -2.36
C ASP A 16 -11.76 -7.56 -1.79
N GLU A 17 -12.11 -6.57 -2.63
CA GLU A 17 -12.05 -5.13 -2.33
C GLU A 17 -10.77 -4.68 -1.60
N LEU A 18 -9.62 -5.10 -2.15
CA LEU A 18 -8.30 -4.98 -1.57
C LEU A 18 -7.32 -4.32 -2.54
N ILE A 19 -6.54 -3.38 -2.02
CA ILE A 19 -5.37 -2.80 -2.71
C ILE A 19 -4.18 -2.96 -1.79
N ALA A 20 -3.06 -3.51 -2.29
CA ALA A 20 -1.85 -3.66 -1.51
C ALA A 20 -0.62 -3.20 -2.28
N VAL A 21 0.31 -2.54 -1.59
CA VAL A 21 1.62 -2.14 -2.12
C VAL A 21 2.71 -2.63 -1.19
N ASP A 22 3.65 -3.40 -1.74
CA ASP A 22 4.84 -3.83 -1.04
C ASP A 22 6.04 -3.02 -1.53
N ASP A 23 6.62 -2.21 -0.67
CA ASP A 23 7.89 -1.53 -0.87
C ASP A 23 9.01 -2.42 -0.33
N HIS A 24 9.76 -3.03 -1.25
CA HIS A 24 10.79 -4.01 -0.93
C HIS A 24 12.08 -3.36 -0.43
N ASP A 25 12.32 -2.09 -0.78
CA ASP A 25 13.48 -1.35 -0.28
C ASP A 25 13.29 -0.99 1.21
N ARG A 26 12.09 -0.57 1.60
CA ARG A 26 11.74 -0.25 3.01
C ARG A 26 11.32 -1.45 3.83
N GLN A 27 11.05 -2.59 3.20
CA GLN A 27 10.42 -3.76 3.82
C GLN A 27 9.07 -3.41 4.47
N GLN A 28 8.29 -2.54 3.82
CA GLN A 28 6.98 -2.07 4.29
C GLN A 28 5.87 -2.42 3.29
N ARG A 29 4.65 -2.56 3.80
CA ARG A 29 3.42 -2.80 3.09
C ARG A 29 2.42 -1.72 3.45
N LEU A 30 1.79 -1.16 2.42
CA LEU A 30 0.55 -0.40 2.53
C LEU A 30 -0.60 -1.29 2.04
N MET A 31 -1.67 -1.39 2.81
CA MET A 31 -2.85 -2.19 2.47
C MET A 31 -4.10 -1.36 2.68
N ALA A 32 -5.00 -1.35 1.71
CA ALA A 32 -6.32 -0.74 1.85
C ALA A 32 -7.39 -1.81 1.64
N VAL A 33 -8.36 -1.83 2.55
CA VAL A 33 -9.51 -2.73 2.51
C VAL A 33 -10.76 -1.87 2.50
N HIS A 34 -11.70 -2.19 1.63
CA HIS A 34 -13.01 -1.55 1.61
C HIS A 34 -13.92 -2.18 2.68
N ASP A 35 -14.59 -1.36 3.47
CA ASP A 35 -15.54 -1.81 4.50
C ASP A 35 -17.01 -1.47 4.17
N GLY A 36 -17.30 -1.25 2.88
CA GLY A 36 -18.62 -1.01 2.31
C GLY A 36 -18.90 0.45 2.00
N ASP A 37 -18.52 1.37 2.90
CA ASP A 37 -18.70 2.81 2.72
C ASP A 37 -17.36 3.54 2.47
N GLU A 38 -16.25 3.01 3.00
CA GLU A 38 -14.95 3.63 2.90
C GLU A 38 -13.81 2.61 2.73
N TRP A 39 -12.67 3.10 2.25
CA TRP A 39 -11.41 2.37 2.24
C TRP A 39 -10.62 2.73 3.49
N THR A 40 -10.35 1.74 4.34
CA THR A 40 -9.42 1.91 5.46
C THR A 40 -8.02 1.50 5.02
N ILE A 41 -7.06 2.40 5.19
CA ILE A 41 -5.65 2.22 4.83
C ILE A 41 -4.86 1.84 6.08
N PHE A 42 -4.05 0.80 5.94
CA PHE A 42 -3.13 0.26 6.94
C PHE A 42 -1.70 0.25 6.40
N GLU A 43 -0.74 0.31 7.30
CA GLU A 43 0.69 0.27 7.01
C GLU A 43 1.42 -0.62 8.02
N GLY A 44 2.44 -1.34 7.57
CA GLY A 44 3.37 -2.03 8.46
C GLY A 44 4.40 -2.83 7.68
N THR A 45 5.15 -3.68 8.38
CA THR A 45 6.15 -4.55 7.76
C THR A 45 5.53 -5.64 6.88
N ILE A 46 6.15 -5.99 5.75
CA ILE A 46 5.66 -7.00 4.79
C ILE A 46 5.43 -8.38 5.44
N ASP A 47 6.38 -8.83 6.27
CA ASP A 47 6.39 -10.16 6.92
C ASP A 47 6.58 -10.10 8.45
N GLY A 48 6.41 -8.93 9.06
CA GLY A 48 6.65 -8.78 10.48
C GLY A 48 5.53 -9.36 11.36
N PRO A 49 5.85 -9.75 12.60
CA PRO A 49 4.86 -10.26 13.56
C PRO A 49 3.89 -9.17 14.06
N HIS A 50 4.08 -7.92 13.65
CA HIS A 50 3.27 -6.79 14.08
C HIS A 50 2.09 -6.59 13.14
N ALA A 51 0.90 -6.45 13.73
CA ALA A 51 -0.31 -6.13 13.00
C ALA A 51 -0.14 -4.80 12.26
N LEU A 52 -0.70 -4.70 11.05
CA LEU A 52 -0.73 -3.47 10.29
C LEU A 52 -1.42 -2.37 11.11
N SER A 53 -0.80 -1.20 11.18
CA SER A 53 -1.32 -0.04 11.89
C SER A 53 -2.20 0.78 10.96
N LYS A 54 -3.35 1.25 11.45
CA LYS A 54 -4.24 2.10 10.66
C LYS A 54 -3.56 3.45 10.38
N ARG A 55 -3.45 3.80 9.09
CA ARG A 55 -2.87 5.06 8.61
C ARG A 55 -3.95 6.10 8.31
N GLY A 56 -5.08 5.69 7.76
CA GLY A 56 -6.13 6.63 7.35
C GLY A 56 -7.36 5.99 6.75
N ARG A 57 -8.25 6.83 6.23
CA ARG A 57 -9.49 6.46 5.54
C ARG A 57 -9.70 7.35 4.33
N VAL A 58 -10.22 6.79 3.25
CA VAL A 58 -10.56 7.51 2.02
C VAL A 58 -11.84 6.92 1.42
N GLU A 59 -12.55 7.69 0.62
CA GLU A 59 -13.87 7.31 0.10
C GLU A 59 -13.77 6.45 -1.17
N THR A 60 -12.65 6.50 -1.88
CA THR A 60 -12.53 5.90 -3.22
C THR A 60 -11.23 5.15 -3.43
N ALA A 61 -11.27 4.13 -4.29
CA ALA A 61 -10.08 3.41 -4.74
C ALA A 61 -9.05 4.33 -5.42
N ASN A 62 -9.49 5.38 -6.13
CA ASN A 62 -8.60 6.36 -6.73
C ASN A 62 -7.79 7.14 -5.68
N GLN A 63 -8.41 7.50 -4.55
CA GLN A 63 -7.70 8.14 -3.45
C GLN A 63 -6.72 7.17 -2.77
N VAL A 64 -7.05 5.87 -2.71
CA VAL A 64 -6.10 4.84 -2.26
C VAL A 64 -4.89 4.80 -3.19
N LEU A 65 -5.10 4.76 -4.51
CA LEU A 65 -4.01 4.74 -5.50
C LEU A 65 -3.11 5.98 -5.37
N VAL A 66 -3.69 7.16 -5.23
CA VAL A 66 -2.91 8.40 -5.02
C VAL A 66 -2.12 8.33 -3.72
N THR A 67 -2.72 7.86 -2.63
CA THR A 67 -2.06 7.70 -1.33
C THR A 67 -0.89 6.71 -1.43
N ALA A 68 -1.09 5.60 -2.13
CA ALA A 68 -0.07 4.59 -2.33
C ALA A 68 1.12 5.10 -3.16
N LEU A 69 0.86 5.85 -4.24
CA LEU A 69 1.92 6.46 -5.05
C LEU A 69 2.71 7.51 -4.26
N GLN A 70 2.03 8.35 -3.48
CA GLN A 70 2.69 9.31 -2.58
C GLN A 70 3.54 8.59 -1.54
N TRP A 71 3.01 7.54 -0.94
CA TRP A 71 3.70 6.75 0.08
C TRP A 71 4.98 6.07 -0.42
N VAL A 72 4.99 5.56 -1.66
CA VAL A 72 6.22 5.04 -2.28
C VAL A 72 7.22 6.17 -2.55
N ALA A 73 6.74 7.34 -3.01
CA ALA A 73 7.59 8.49 -3.32
C ALA A 73 8.20 9.21 -2.10
N GLU A 74 7.72 8.93 -0.87
CA GLU A 74 8.24 9.52 0.38
C GLU A 74 9.74 9.24 0.64
N ASN A 75 10.41 8.38 -0.13
CA ASN A 75 11.83 8.00 0.07
C ASN A 75 12.81 8.56 -0.97
N ASP A 76 12.36 9.35 -1.95
CA ASP A 76 13.26 10.03 -2.90
C ASP A 76 13.93 11.30 -2.30
N GLU A 77 13.93 11.49 -0.97
CA GLU A 77 14.61 12.59 -0.25
C GLU A 77 15.89 12.16 0.48
#